data_AF-A0A511KCZ7-F1
#
_entry.id   AF-A0A511KCZ7-F1
#
_cell.length_a   1.000
_cell.length_b   1.000
_cell.length_c   1.000
_cell.angle_alpha   90.00
_cell.angle_beta   90.00
_cell.angle_gamma   90.00
#
_symmetry.space_group_name_H-M   'P 1'
#
loop_
_entity.id
_entity.type
_entity.pdbx_description
1 polymer ?
#
loop_
_entity_poly.entity_id
_entity_poly.type
_entity_poly.pdbx_seq_one_letter_code
_entity_poly.pdbx_strand_id
1 'polypeptide(L)'
;MPQRRLRSRLAVLSALLLPLAGAAKQTPFTTSSDCIESATAVELNQLLRTGGAGTAIVLCPHAQVSIDPHSSPITFTAARQALYTQGFPEDHSRATLVIEDVEGHFSGDLTTAIQADCDACRGVVVRNLHVDGGREQLGEIEGGDALIKVGGNEGAQEVTSVDAWGARGYAVLHASEGEKDTCRDVSITDNVFHSSGAAPLDAFLQSELRRLRDGPPAYLGQDRPGTWTDGISVACAHSTVADNTLRDVSGVGIALRGAQGAQVYQNTVVARDRDMLVGIALVANPKVKHKGGESGGVVVRENRIHAASAMIRIGISTGSGAWSTDELAGNHQIPFGSEIVRNRLSSYTGYFGYALALSDARGVQVQDNAVSASIWGVETTACYDRPAYIPPTPLLRDPRSVIGSLQPSFLDKHFGFLLCVGPATPSTSFAYSRHQINDAQARNFHKAITARGWKSGAGERGRGRPADIPVRELHPAPVVGHGARRDEGGAEASGPAKVSTEKRKWYPMLELKDFELEKKEEARGKEGKGMKLRRMRGQRAMGATAVRAKALHGR
;
A
#
# COMPACT_ATOMS: atom_id res chain seq x y z
N MET A 1 45.66 42.52 -52.66
CA MET A 1 46.96 41.94 -53.09
C MET A 1 47.77 41.61 -51.83
N PRO A 2 48.59 40.55 -51.78
CA PRO A 2 48.36 39.21 -52.32
C PRO A 2 48.60 38.07 -51.28
N GLN A 3 47.80 37.01 -51.44
CA GLN A 3 48.17 35.59 -51.53
C GLN A 3 49.36 35.04 -50.70
N ARG A 4 49.10 33.94 -49.99
CA ARG A 4 49.81 32.68 -50.27
C ARG A 4 48.99 31.46 -49.84
N ARG A 5 48.66 30.66 -50.85
CA ARG A 5 48.13 29.30 -50.75
C ARG A 5 49.25 28.38 -50.28
N LEU A 6 48.96 27.44 -49.39
CA LEU A 6 49.67 26.16 -49.38
C LEU A 6 48.65 25.04 -49.23
N ARG A 7 48.49 24.28 -50.32
CA ARG A 7 47.80 22.99 -50.35
C ARG A 7 48.81 21.94 -49.92
N SER A 8 48.48 21.17 -48.88
CA SER A 8 49.19 19.93 -48.59
C SER A 8 48.19 18.79 -48.51
N ARG A 9 48.39 17.83 -49.41
CA ARG A 9 47.68 16.57 -49.55
C ARG A 9 48.12 15.62 -48.44
N LEU A 10 47.20 14.99 -47.73
CA LEU A 10 47.37 13.69 -47.09
C LEU A 10 45.97 13.04 -47.06
N ALA A 11 45.69 12.14 -48.00
CA ALA A 11 45.95 10.70 -47.91
C ALA A 11 44.93 10.03 -46.99
N VAL A 12 43.88 9.55 -47.65
CA VAL A 12 42.84 8.64 -47.15
C VAL A 12 43.50 7.35 -46.68
N LEU A 13 43.30 7.00 -45.42
CA LEU A 13 43.55 5.65 -44.89
C LEU A 13 42.35 5.26 -44.03
N SER A 14 41.30 4.78 -44.72
CA SER A 14 40.21 4.02 -44.12
C SER A 14 40.76 2.66 -43.69
N ALA A 15 41.12 2.53 -42.42
CA ALA A 15 41.31 1.23 -41.80
C ALA A 15 39.95 0.64 -41.45
N LEU A 16 39.57 -0.42 -42.17
CA LEU A 16 38.52 -1.36 -41.78
C LEU A 16 38.83 -1.90 -40.37
N LEU A 17 38.02 -1.53 -39.39
CA LEU A 17 37.83 -2.32 -38.18
C LEU A 17 36.54 -3.12 -38.39
N LEU A 18 36.70 -4.37 -38.85
CA LEU A 18 35.64 -5.37 -38.74
C LEU A 18 35.43 -5.67 -37.24
N PRO A 19 34.21 -5.51 -36.70
CA PRO A 19 33.87 -6.26 -35.50
C PRO A 19 33.69 -7.72 -35.92
N LEU A 20 34.52 -8.60 -35.34
CA LEU A 20 34.21 -10.02 -35.23
C LEU A 20 32.90 -10.13 -34.44
N ALA A 21 31.77 -10.11 -35.17
CA ALA A 21 30.50 -10.56 -34.65
C ALA A 21 30.65 -12.07 -34.38
N GLY A 22 31.08 -12.41 -33.17
CA GLY A 22 30.85 -13.73 -32.62
C GLY A 22 29.35 -13.95 -32.59
N ALA A 23 28.85 -14.64 -33.62
CA ALA A 23 27.53 -15.23 -33.60
C ALA A 23 27.53 -16.23 -32.45
N ALA A 24 27.15 -15.75 -31.27
CA ALA A 24 26.64 -16.61 -30.22
C ALA A 24 25.49 -17.36 -30.88
N LYS A 25 25.71 -18.65 -31.17
CA LYS A 25 24.64 -19.59 -31.47
C LYS A 25 23.66 -19.46 -30.32
N GLN A 26 22.60 -18.69 -30.52
CA GLN A 26 21.38 -18.83 -29.75
C GLN A 26 20.95 -20.28 -30.01
N THR A 27 21.32 -21.16 -29.08
CA THR A 27 20.75 -22.48 -29.01
C THR A 27 19.24 -22.27 -29.00
N PRO A 28 18.49 -22.84 -29.96
CA PRO A 28 17.04 -22.79 -29.90
C PRO A 28 16.64 -23.30 -28.53
N PHE A 29 15.91 -22.48 -27.77
CA PHE A 29 15.25 -22.92 -26.55
C PHE A 29 14.29 -24.02 -26.96
N THR A 30 14.74 -25.27 -26.82
CA THR A 30 13.88 -26.43 -26.84
C THR A 30 12.92 -26.25 -25.67
N THR A 31 11.64 -26.06 -26.00
CA THR A 31 10.51 -26.06 -25.07
C THR A 31 10.49 -27.39 -24.31
N SER A 32 11.14 -27.43 -23.14
CA SER A 32 10.81 -28.42 -22.13
C SER A 32 9.48 -28.00 -21.52
N SER A 33 8.54 -28.94 -21.51
CA SER A 33 7.16 -28.84 -21.05
C SER A 33 7.01 -28.71 -19.52
N ASP A 34 7.96 -28.13 -18.81
CA ASP A 34 7.99 -28.24 -17.34
C ASP A 34 7.54 -26.94 -16.66
N CYS A 35 6.33 -26.51 -16.98
CA CYS A 35 5.59 -25.62 -16.09
C CYS A 35 4.64 -26.47 -15.22
N ILE A 36 4.28 -25.96 -14.05
CA ILE A 36 3.40 -26.64 -13.10
C ILE A 36 1.95 -26.25 -13.43
N GLU A 37 1.11 -27.23 -13.79
CA GLU A 37 -0.31 -27.01 -14.12
C GLU A 37 -1.19 -26.80 -12.87
N SER A 38 -0.80 -27.40 -11.74
CA SER A 38 -1.46 -27.22 -10.45
C SER A 38 -0.52 -27.60 -9.32
N ALA A 39 -0.64 -26.93 -8.17
CA ALA A 39 0.12 -27.28 -6.97
C ALA A 39 -0.60 -26.80 -5.71
N THR A 40 -0.07 -27.20 -4.56
CA THR A 40 -0.37 -26.62 -3.25
C THR A 40 0.79 -25.72 -2.81
N ALA A 41 0.52 -24.80 -1.88
CA ALA A 41 1.57 -24.02 -1.21
C ALA A 41 2.67 -24.93 -0.59
N VAL A 42 2.29 -26.08 -0.05
CA VAL A 42 3.22 -27.06 0.55
C VAL A 42 4.22 -27.59 -0.48
N GLU A 43 3.75 -27.95 -1.68
CA GLU A 43 4.60 -28.43 -2.77
C GLU A 43 5.54 -27.32 -3.27
N LEU A 44 5.02 -26.10 -3.48
CA LEU A 44 5.86 -24.97 -3.88
C LEU A 44 6.93 -24.65 -2.83
N ASN A 45 6.57 -24.70 -1.54
CA ASN A 45 7.50 -24.52 -0.44
C ASN A 45 8.58 -25.59 -0.38
N GLN A 46 8.27 -26.83 -0.78
CA GLN A 46 9.28 -27.87 -0.91
C GLN A 46 10.26 -27.57 -2.05
N LEU A 47 9.76 -27.12 -3.20
CA LEU A 47 10.58 -26.73 -4.35
C LEU A 47 11.51 -25.55 -4.01
N LEU A 48 11.00 -24.49 -3.37
CA LEU A 48 11.83 -23.35 -2.95
C LEU A 48 12.91 -23.78 -1.95
N ARG A 49 12.55 -24.57 -0.94
CA ARG A 49 13.51 -25.03 0.08
C ARG A 49 14.60 -25.93 -0.50
N THR A 50 14.23 -26.87 -1.36
CA THR A 50 15.18 -27.86 -1.90
C THR A 50 16.03 -27.31 -3.03
N GLY A 51 15.48 -26.42 -3.87
CA GLY A 51 16.23 -25.80 -4.95
C GLY A 51 17.19 -24.70 -4.46
N GLY A 52 16.85 -24.00 -3.38
CA GLY A 52 17.69 -22.95 -2.80
C GLY A 52 17.80 -21.71 -3.70
N ALA A 53 18.95 -21.02 -3.63
CA ALA A 53 19.15 -19.74 -4.31
C ALA A 53 19.05 -19.86 -5.85
N GLY A 54 18.36 -18.92 -6.48
CA GLY A 54 18.15 -18.93 -7.93
C GLY A 54 17.05 -19.86 -8.44
N THR A 55 16.35 -20.57 -7.55
CA THR A 55 15.24 -21.47 -7.95
C THR A 55 14.10 -20.68 -8.57
N ALA A 56 13.70 -21.06 -9.78
CA ALA A 56 12.54 -20.51 -10.45
C ALA A 56 11.42 -21.55 -10.49
N ILE A 57 10.27 -21.22 -9.90
CA ILE A 57 9.03 -21.96 -10.05
C ILE A 57 8.24 -21.34 -11.20
N VAL A 58 8.02 -22.15 -12.23
CA VAL A 58 7.30 -21.75 -13.44
C VAL A 58 5.93 -22.42 -13.43
N LEU A 59 4.87 -21.62 -13.32
CA LEU A 59 3.49 -22.10 -13.38
C LEU A 59 2.98 -22.05 -14.82
N CYS A 60 2.16 -23.00 -15.25
CA CYS A 60 1.54 -22.93 -16.57
C CYS A 60 0.49 -21.82 -16.62
N PRO A 61 0.16 -21.28 -17.81
CA PRO A 61 -0.99 -20.42 -17.96
C PRO A 61 -2.25 -21.11 -17.41
N HIS A 62 -3.07 -20.35 -16.68
CA HIS A 62 -4.26 -20.83 -15.95
C HIS A 62 -4.01 -21.83 -14.82
N ALA A 63 -2.75 -22.10 -14.45
CA ALA A 63 -2.46 -23.01 -13.35
C ALA A 63 -3.11 -22.53 -12.05
N GLN A 64 -3.55 -23.47 -11.23
CA GLN A 64 -4.19 -23.19 -9.94
C GLN A 64 -3.28 -23.65 -8.80
N VAL A 65 -3.03 -22.74 -7.87
CA VAL A 65 -2.28 -23.04 -6.65
C VAL A 65 -3.16 -22.76 -5.44
N SER A 66 -3.51 -23.82 -4.71
CA SER A 66 -4.29 -23.70 -3.48
C SER A 66 -3.37 -23.47 -2.28
N ILE A 67 -3.78 -22.54 -1.42
CA ILE A 67 -3.12 -22.19 -0.17
C ILE A 67 -4.12 -22.43 0.95
N ASP A 68 -3.92 -23.52 1.69
CA ASP A 68 -4.79 -23.88 2.82
C ASP A 68 -4.72 -22.77 3.90
N PRO A 69 -5.87 -22.19 4.31
CA PRO A 69 -5.93 -21.08 5.27
C PRO A 69 -5.53 -21.45 6.71
N HIS A 70 -5.33 -22.75 6.99
CA HIS A 70 -4.79 -23.30 8.23
C HIS A 70 -3.31 -23.67 8.13
N SER A 71 -2.68 -23.42 6.98
CA SER A 71 -1.30 -23.78 6.69
C SER A 71 -0.36 -22.57 6.59
N SER A 72 0.80 -22.75 5.95
CA SER A 72 1.79 -21.70 5.73
C SER A 72 1.61 -21.06 4.34
N PRO A 73 1.96 -19.76 4.19
CA PRO A 73 2.01 -19.12 2.88
C PRO A 73 3.04 -19.79 1.95
N ILE A 74 3.10 -19.38 0.69
CA ILE A 74 4.24 -19.67 -0.18
C ILE A 74 5.43 -18.84 0.32
N THR A 75 6.41 -19.51 0.93
CA THR A 75 7.56 -18.91 1.60
C THR A 75 8.83 -19.08 0.78
N PHE A 76 9.38 -17.95 0.35
CA PHE A 76 10.71 -17.88 -0.23
C PHE A 76 11.77 -18.04 0.87
N THR A 77 12.87 -18.68 0.54
CA THR A 77 13.90 -19.06 1.52
C THR A 77 15.32 -18.69 1.12
N ALA A 78 15.53 -18.22 -0.11
CA ALA A 78 16.86 -17.92 -0.62
C ALA A 78 16.87 -16.82 -1.69
N ALA A 79 18.04 -16.25 -1.92
CA ALA A 79 18.23 -15.15 -2.84
C ALA A 79 17.89 -15.55 -4.28
N ARG A 80 17.34 -14.60 -5.04
CA ARG A 80 17.06 -14.70 -6.48
C ARG A 80 16.11 -15.84 -6.85
N GLN A 81 15.32 -16.30 -5.89
CA GLN A 81 14.22 -17.21 -6.18
C GLN A 81 13.10 -16.47 -6.93
N ALA A 82 12.36 -17.18 -7.76
CA ALA A 82 11.30 -16.61 -8.58
C ALA A 82 10.05 -17.47 -8.60
N LEU A 83 8.88 -16.82 -8.66
CA LEU A 83 7.58 -17.45 -8.91
C LEU A 83 6.86 -16.67 -10.01
N TYR A 84 6.52 -17.34 -11.10
CA TYR A 84 5.86 -16.69 -12.24
C TYR A 84 5.10 -17.62 -13.15
N THR A 85 4.19 -17.07 -13.96
CA THR A 85 3.52 -17.79 -15.04
C THR A 85 4.36 -17.84 -16.31
N GLN A 86 4.46 -19.02 -16.91
CA GLN A 86 5.14 -19.27 -18.18
C GLN A 86 4.60 -18.35 -19.28
N GLY A 87 5.50 -17.76 -20.06
CA GLY A 87 5.13 -16.85 -21.15
C GLY A 87 4.73 -15.45 -20.70
N PHE A 88 4.68 -15.19 -19.38
CA PHE A 88 4.43 -13.87 -18.81
C PHE A 88 3.14 -13.20 -19.31
N PRO A 89 1.99 -13.87 -19.24
CA PRO A 89 0.74 -13.25 -19.65
C PRO A 89 0.40 -12.02 -18.80
N GLU A 90 -0.22 -11.04 -19.45
CA GLU A 90 -0.74 -9.82 -18.82
C GLU A 90 -2.27 -9.83 -18.69
N ASP A 91 -2.91 -10.92 -19.11
CA ASP A 91 -4.34 -11.12 -19.12
C ASP A 91 -4.77 -12.21 -18.11
N HIS A 92 -6.02 -12.65 -18.24
CA HIS A 92 -6.65 -13.71 -17.45
C HIS A 92 -6.01 -15.10 -17.59
N SER A 93 -4.95 -15.26 -18.39
CA SER A 93 -4.20 -16.52 -18.51
C SER A 93 -3.05 -16.67 -17.52
N ARG A 94 -2.83 -15.69 -16.63
CA ARG A 94 -1.92 -15.87 -15.49
C ARG A 94 -2.35 -17.06 -14.62
N ALA A 95 -1.39 -17.72 -13.99
CA ALA A 95 -1.65 -18.66 -12.93
C ALA A 95 -2.26 -17.94 -11.72
N THR A 96 -3.14 -18.63 -11.00
CA THR A 96 -3.86 -18.10 -9.84
C THR A 96 -3.38 -18.78 -8.57
N LEU A 97 -2.98 -17.98 -7.60
CA LEU A 97 -2.76 -18.40 -6.22
C LEU A 97 -3.98 -17.99 -5.41
N VAL A 98 -4.61 -18.93 -4.69
CA VAL A 98 -5.83 -18.66 -3.93
C VAL A 98 -5.67 -19.16 -2.51
N ILE A 99 -5.92 -18.29 -1.52
CA ILE A 99 -6.16 -18.72 -0.15
C ILE A 99 -7.58 -19.28 -0.09
N GLU A 100 -7.69 -20.60 -0.12
CA GLU A 100 -8.97 -21.30 -0.11
C GLU A 100 -8.89 -22.58 0.68
N ASP A 101 -10.01 -22.92 1.31
CA ASP A 101 -10.21 -24.23 1.87
C ASP A 101 -10.85 -25.14 0.80
N VAL A 102 -10.06 -26.07 0.28
CA VAL A 102 -10.51 -27.04 -0.73
C VAL A 102 -11.46 -28.10 -0.18
N GLU A 103 -11.59 -28.21 1.15
CA GLU A 103 -12.50 -29.12 1.85
C GLU A 103 -13.85 -28.46 2.19
N GLY A 104 -13.99 -27.16 1.92
CA GLY A 104 -15.23 -26.41 2.09
C GLY A 104 -15.45 -25.84 3.51
N HIS A 105 -14.39 -25.75 4.33
CA HIS A 105 -14.47 -25.07 5.61
C HIS A 105 -14.18 -23.56 5.46
N PHE A 106 -15.15 -22.72 5.81
CA PHE A 106 -15.01 -21.26 5.74
C PHE A 106 -14.29 -20.71 6.99
N SER A 107 -13.09 -21.22 7.29
CA SER A 107 -12.30 -20.83 8.47
C SER A 107 -10.81 -20.70 8.16
N GLY A 108 -10.06 -20.06 9.07
CA GLY A 108 -8.61 -19.99 9.02
C GLY A 108 -8.07 -18.57 9.08
N ASP A 109 -6.88 -18.44 9.65
CA ASP A 109 -6.31 -17.15 10.04
C ASP A 109 -5.22 -16.65 9.08
N LEU A 110 -4.92 -17.42 8.02
CA LEU A 110 -3.91 -17.04 7.04
C LEU A 110 -4.36 -15.83 6.22
N THR A 111 -3.55 -14.77 6.26
CA THR A 111 -3.76 -13.53 5.51
C THR A 111 -2.75 -13.31 4.40
N THR A 112 -1.58 -13.94 4.50
CA THR A 112 -0.50 -13.87 3.52
C THR A 112 -0.57 -15.05 2.57
N ALA A 113 -0.51 -14.79 1.27
CA ALA A 113 -0.35 -15.81 0.24
C ALA A 113 1.13 -16.01 -0.12
N ILE A 114 1.88 -14.90 -0.20
CA ILE A 114 3.30 -14.90 -0.57
C ILE A 114 4.12 -14.22 0.52
N GLN A 115 5.12 -14.94 1.04
CA GLN A 115 6.09 -14.43 2.00
C GLN A 115 7.51 -14.47 1.42
N ALA A 116 8.04 -13.30 1.08
CA ALA A 116 9.38 -13.12 0.53
C ALA A 116 10.26 -12.14 1.33
N ASP A 117 9.86 -11.73 2.52
CA ASP A 117 10.62 -10.81 3.39
C ASP A 117 11.67 -11.51 4.27
N CYS A 118 12.17 -12.69 3.85
CA CYS A 118 13.14 -13.47 4.62
C CYS A 118 14.55 -12.87 4.62
N ASP A 119 15.35 -13.22 5.64
CA ASP A 119 16.74 -12.74 5.82
C ASP A 119 17.70 -13.06 4.68
N ALA A 120 17.37 -14.04 3.82
CA ALA A 120 18.19 -14.44 2.69
C ALA A 120 17.54 -14.09 1.33
N CYS A 121 16.41 -13.40 1.32
CA CYS A 121 15.54 -13.26 0.15
C CYS A 121 15.95 -12.11 -0.79
N ARG A 122 17.24 -11.80 -0.91
CA ARG A 122 17.68 -10.75 -1.84
C ARG A 122 17.27 -11.06 -3.27
N GLY A 123 16.70 -10.10 -3.99
CA GLY A 123 16.45 -10.29 -5.43
C GLY A 123 15.36 -11.27 -5.80
N VAL A 124 14.44 -11.59 -4.87
CA VAL A 124 13.25 -12.41 -5.19
C VAL A 124 12.39 -11.73 -6.25
N VAL A 125 11.81 -12.54 -7.15
CA VAL A 125 10.91 -12.09 -8.22
C VAL A 125 9.54 -12.75 -8.10
N VAL A 126 8.49 -11.95 -8.03
CA VAL A 126 7.09 -12.37 -8.12
C VAL A 126 6.46 -11.67 -9.31
N ARG A 127 6.01 -12.41 -10.33
CA ARG A 127 5.50 -11.75 -11.55
C ARG A 127 4.46 -12.52 -12.35
N ASN A 128 3.59 -11.77 -13.03
CA ASN A 128 2.58 -12.32 -13.95
C ASN A 128 1.69 -13.37 -13.25
N LEU A 129 1.10 -13.01 -12.11
CA LEU A 129 0.26 -13.89 -11.29
C LEU A 129 -1.08 -13.22 -10.96
N HIS A 130 -2.10 -14.04 -10.77
CA HIS A 130 -3.27 -13.67 -10.00
C HIS A 130 -3.08 -14.12 -8.54
N VAL A 131 -3.40 -13.26 -7.57
CA VAL A 131 -3.31 -13.59 -6.14
C VAL A 131 -4.62 -13.20 -5.43
N ASP A 132 -5.38 -14.21 -5.05
CA ASP A 132 -6.64 -14.06 -4.30
C ASP A 132 -6.42 -14.36 -2.82
N GLY A 133 -6.67 -13.36 -1.98
CA GLY A 133 -6.59 -13.52 -0.52
C GLY A 133 -7.77 -14.26 0.11
N GLY A 134 -8.78 -14.67 -0.64
CA GLY A 134 -9.91 -15.48 -0.15
C GLY A 134 -10.89 -14.73 0.75
N ARG A 135 -10.85 -13.39 0.77
CA ARG A 135 -11.68 -12.56 1.68
C ARG A 135 -13.18 -12.76 1.49
N GLU A 136 -13.64 -13.02 0.27
CA GLU A 136 -15.08 -13.18 0.01
C GLU A 136 -15.66 -14.39 0.77
N GLN A 137 -14.89 -15.48 0.86
CA GLN A 137 -15.29 -16.73 1.49
C GLN A 137 -14.85 -16.81 2.96
N LEU A 138 -13.65 -16.32 3.28
CA LEU A 138 -13.02 -16.46 4.60
C LEU A 138 -13.15 -15.22 5.47
N GLY A 139 -13.76 -14.16 4.95
CA GLY A 139 -13.89 -12.88 5.66
C GLY A 139 -12.57 -12.15 5.87
N GLU A 140 -12.62 -11.09 6.64
CA GLU A 140 -11.47 -10.25 6.99
C GLU A 140 -10.86 -10.65 8.33
N ILE A 141 -9.60 -10.27 8.55
CA ILE A 141 -8.88 -10.49 9.81
C ILE A 141 -8.29 -9.17 10.28
N GLU A 142 -8.85 -8.64 11.36
CA GLU A 142 -8.28 -7.49 12.05
C GLU A 142 -6.90 -7.86 12.63
N GLY A 143 -5.91 -7.02 12.37
CA GLY A 143 -4.51 -7.32 12.72
C GLY A 143 -3.83 -8.35 11.81
N GLY A 144 -4.51 -8.83 10.76
CA GLY A 144 -3.91 -9.71 9.76
C GLY A 144 -2.83 -9.00 8.94
N ASP A 145 -1.84 -9.75 8.48
CA ASP A 145 -0.69 -9.23 7.72
C ASP A 145 -1.05 -8.94 6.24
N ALA A 146 -0.09 -8.46 5.46
CA ALA A 146 -0.27 -8.23 4.03
C ALA A 146 -0.43 -9.52 3.23
N LEU A 147 -1.19 -9.47 2.13
CA LEU A 147 -1.37 -10.61 1.22
C LEU A 147 -0.05 -11.03 0.55
N ILE A 148 0.76 -10.04 0.15
CA ILE A 148 2.09 -10.22 -0.43
C ILE A 148 3.11 -9.47 0.43
N LYS A 149 4.12 -10.18 0.93
CA LYS A 149 5.20 -9.60 1.72
C LYS A 149 6.52 -9.67 0.97
N VAL A 150 7.16 -8.53 0.83
CA VAL A 150 8.48 -8.32 0.23
C VAL A 150 9.31 -7.38 1.11
N GLY A 151 10.55 -7.11 0.73
CA GLY A 151 11.51 -6.33 1.50
C GLY A 151 12.33 -7.20 2.45
N GLY A 152 12.21 -6.96 3.76
CA GLY A 152 13.03 -7.62 4.76
C GLY A 152 14.48 -7.12 4.75
N ASN A 153 15.40 -7.91 5.30
CA ASN A 153 16.78 -7.47 5.50
C ASN A 153 17.58 -7.21 4.21
N GLU A 154 17.15 -7.79 3.09
CA GLU A 154 17.98 -7.92 1.90
C GLU A 154 17.58 -7.03 0.72
N GLY A 155 16.28 -6.75 0.56
CA GLY A 155 15.75 -5.91 -0.52
C GLY A 155 16.08 -6.38 -1.95
N ALA A 156 16.16 -5.42 -2.88
CA ALA A 156 16.39 -5.65 -4.32
C ALA A 156 15.35 -6.56 -5.01
N GLN A 157 14.15 -6.69 -4.43
CA GLN A 157 13.11 -7.60 -4.89
C GLN A 157 12.20 -6.94 -5.91
N GLU A 158 11.50 -7.76 -6.70
CA GLU A 158 10.60 -7.31 -7.75
C GLU A 158 9.22 -7.95 -7.61
N VAL A 159 8.18 -7.11 -7.62
CA VAL A 159 6.79 -7.51 -7.82
C VAL A 159 6.25 -6.79 -9.04
N THR A 160 6.04 -7.51 -10.14
CA THR A 160 5.61 -6.90 -11.40
C THR A 160 4.48 -7.65 -12.09
N SER A 161 3.57 -6.92 -12.74
CA SER A 161 2.48 -7.52 -13.52
C SER A 161 1.62 -8.50 -12.71
N VAL A 162 1.46 -8.25 -11.40
CA VAL A 162 0.60 -9.03 -10.50
C VAL A 162 -0.77 -8.39 -10.40
N ASP A 163 -1.81 -9.20 -10.48
CA ASP A 163 -3.18 -8.81 -10.21
C ASP A 163 -3.62 -9.45 -8.89
N ALA A 164 -3.85 -8.65 -7.85
CA ALA A 164 -4.12 -9.14 -6.51
C ALA A 164 -5.32 -8.46 -5.85
N TRP A 165 -6.13 -9.25 -5.17
CA TRP A 165 -7.36 -8.79 -4.55
C TRP A 165 -7.72 -9.60 -3.31
N GLY A 166 -8.79 -9.17 -2.63
CA GLY A 166 -9.35 -9.92 -1.50
C GLY A 166 -8.35 -10.06 -0.36
N ALA A 167 -7.43 -9.12 -0.17
CA ALA A 167 -6.51 -9.17 0.96
C ALA A 167 -7.30 -9.09 2.28
N ARG A 168 -7.02 -10.00 3.20
CA ARG A 168 -7.77 -10.16 4.46
C ARG A 168 -7.24 -9.30 5.60
N GLY A 169 -5.97 -8.89 5.53
CA GLY A 169 -5.30 -8.05 6.53
C GLY A 169 -5.14 -6.59 6.12
N TYR A 170 -4.11 -5.94 6.66
CA TYR A 170 -3.94 -4.48 6.56
C TYR A 170 -3.43 -3.98 5.20
N ALA A 171 -2.89 -4.82 4.31
CA ALA A 171 -2.42 -4.42 2.99
C ALA A 171 -2.54 -5.53 1.93
N VAL A 172 -2.63 -5.16 0.65
CA VAL A 172 -2.43 -6.11 -0.46
C VAL A 172 -0.95 -6.45 -0.58
N LEU A 173 -0.08 -5.44 -0.61
CA LEU A 173 1.36 -5.63 -0.63
C LEU A 173 2.04 -4.80 0.44
N HIS A 174 2.97 -5.42 1.18
CA HIS A 174 3.88 -4.71 2.06
C HIS A 174 5.36 -4.99 1.71
N ALA A 175 6.11 -3.92 1.49
CA ALA A 175 7.57 -3.93 1.40
C ALA A 175 8.17 -3.44 2.73
N SER A 176 8.54 -4.38 3.60
CA SER A 176 9.02 -4.09 4.96
C SER A 176 10.42 -3.48 4.96
N GLU A 177 10.72 -2.69 6.00
CA GLU A 177 11.99 -1.98 6.20
C GLU A 177 13.18 -2.91 6.53
N GLY A 178 12.91 -4.16 6.92
CA GLY A 178 13.90 -5.06 7.49
C GLY A 178 14.32 -4.68 8.91
N GLU A 179 15.06 -5.55 9.58
CA GLU A 179 15.72 -5.24 10.84
C GLU A 179 16.75 -4.13 10.63
N LYS A 180 16.72 -3.09 11.48
CA LYS A 180 17.67 -1.96 11.47
C LYS A 180 17.67 -1.15 10.16
N ASP A 181 16.54 -1.14 9.45
CA ASP A 181 16.32 -0.29 8.26
C ASP A 181 17.28 -0.60 7.10
N THR A 182 17.65 -1.87 6.92
CA THR A 182 18.60 -2.29 5.87
C THR A 182 17.95 -2.49 4.51
N CYS A 183 16.63 -2.61 4.43
CA CYS A 183 15.95 -2.85 3.16
C CYS A 183 16.17 -1.69 2.18
N ARG A 184 16.60 -2.02 0.96
CA ARG A 184 16.71 -1.08 -0.16
C ARG A 184 16.19 -1.68 -1.47
N ASP A 185 15.80 -0.81 -2.40
CA ASP A 185 15.68 -1.10 -3.83
C ASP A 185 14.59 -2.13 -4.20
N VAL A 186 13.45 -2.15 -3.51
CA VAL A 186 12.30 -2.97 -3.94
C VAL A 186 11.58 -2.28 -5.12
N SER A 187 11.23 -3.05 -6.14
CA SER A 187 10.47 -2.59 -7.32
C SER A 187 9.06 -3.16 -7.32
N ILE A 188 8.06 -2.29 -7.33
CA ILE A 188 6.63 -2.65 -7.39
C ILE A 188 6.04 -1.94 -8.61
N THR A 189 5.89 -2.67 -9.72
CA THR A 189 5.59 -2.08 -11.04
C THR A 189 4.48 -2.79 -11.79
N ASP A 190 3.69 -2.06 -12.57
CA ASP A 190 2.69 -2.65 -13.49
C ASP A 190 1.68 -3.59 -12.82
N ASN A 191 1.41 -3.41 -11.52
CA ASN A 191 0.47 -4.26 -10.80
C ASN A 191 -0.95 -3.69 -10.82
N VAL A 192 -1.93 -4.58 -10.65
CA VAL A 192 -3.33 -4.22 -10.45
C VAL A 192 -3.77 -4.73 -9.08
N PHE A 193 -3.95 -3.83 -8.11
CA PHE A 193 -4.41 -4.19 -6.77
C PHE A 193 -5.80 -3.65 -6.52
N HIS A 194 -6.74 -4.52 -6.17
CA HIS A 194 -8.12 -4.09 -6.07
C HIS A 194 -8.97 -4.82 -5.04
N SER A 195 -10.19 -4.32 -4.84
CA SER A 195 -11.26 -4.98 -4.07
C SER A 195 -10.83 -5.48 -2.69
N SER A 196 -9.97 -4.73 -1.98
CA SER A 196 -9.44 -5.10 -0.68
C SER A 196 -9.83 -4.10 0.41
N GLY A 197 -10.04 -4.59 1.63
CA GLY A 197 -10.57 -3.78 2.71
C GLY A 197 -12.09 -3.63 2.68
N ALA A 198 -12.67 -3.19 3.79
CA ALA A 198 -14.05 -2.76 3.82
C ALA A 198 -14.09 -1.23 3.93
N ALA A 199 -14.94 -0.58 3.13
CA ALA A 199 -15.47 0.71 3.55
C ALA A 199 -16.62 0.38 4.49
N PRO A 200 -16.57 0.79 5.75
CA PRO A 200 -17.68 0.57 6.66
C PRO A 200 -18.94 1.21 6.07
N LEU A 201 -20.06 0.50 6.19
CA LEU A 201 -21.37 1.08 5.91
C LEU A 201 -21.52 2.38 6.72
N ASP A 202 -22.30 3.34 6.23
CA ASP A 202 -22.41 4.64 6.90
C ASP A 202 -22.82 4.53 8.38
N ALA A 203 -23.61 3.50 8.71
CA ALA A 203 -24.02 3.17 10.08
C ALA A 203 -22.83 2.85 11.02
N PHE A 204 -21.74 2.29 10.49
CA PHE A 204 -20.54 1.90 11.24
C PHE A 204 -19.34 2.83 10.99
N LEU A 205 -19.44 3.75 10.01
CA LEU A 205 -18.35 4.64 9.68
C LEU A 205 -17.86 5.44 10.90
N GLN A 206 -18.80 5.94 11.69
CA GLN A 206 -18.51 6.74 12.89
C GLN A 206 -17.72 5.94 13.93
N SER A 207 -18.08 4.67 14.16
CA SER A 207 -17.38 3.81 15.10
C SER A 207 -16.01 3.40 14.58
N GLU A 208 -15.88 3.09 13.28
CA GLU A 208 -14.61 2.69 12.69
C GLU A 208 -13.62 3.85 12.60
N LEU A 209 -14.07 5.07 12.31
CA LEU A 209 -13.21 6.25 12.38
C LEU A 209 -12.78 6.56 13.81
N ARG A 210 -13.64 6.37 14.81
CA ARG A 210 -13.24 6.49 16.23
C ARG A 210 -12.19 5.45 16.61
N ARG A 211 -12.37 4.19 16.21
CA ARG A 211 -11.37 3.14 16.42
C ARG A 211 -10.05 3.50 15.77
N LEU A 212 -10.07 4.00 14.53
CA LEU A 212 -8.86 4.45 13.83
C LEU A 212 -8.16 5.60 14.55
N ARG A 213 -8.93 6.57 15.09
CA ARG A 213 -8.43 7.70 15.88
C ARG A 213 -7.79 7.27 17.20
N ASP A 214 -8.47 6.38 17.91
CA ASP A 214 -8.13 6.01 19.29
C ASP A 214 -7.10 4.86 19.33
N GLY A 215 -6.90 4.16 18.21
CA GLY A 215 -5.90 3.10 18.07
C GLY A 215 -4.52 3.62 17.68
N PRO A 216 -3.56 2.70 17.44
CA PRO A 216 -2.22 3.07 17.05
C PRO A 216 -2.25 3.85 15.73
N PRO A 217 -1.64 5.05 15.66
CA PRO A 217 -1.62 5.82 14.44
C PRO A 217 -0.74 5.13 13.40
N ALA A 218 -1.01 5.38 12.10
CA ALA A 218 -0.33 4.71 11.00
C ALA A 218 1.21 4.87 11.00
N TYR A 219 1.76 5.90 11.65
CA TYR A 219 3.20 6.05 11.79
C TYR A 219 3.82 5.23 12.94
N LEU A 220 3.03 4.65 13.86
CA LEU A 220 3.52 3.85 15.00
C LEU A 220 3.47 2.33 14.79
N GLY A 221 2.91 1.82 13.68
CA GLY A 221 2.88 0.37 13.44
C GLY A 221 2.13 -0.09 12.21
N GLN A 222 2.16 -1.41 12.01
CA GLN A 222 1.36 -2.15 11.03
C GLN A 222 -0.06 -2.42 11.56
N ASP A 223 -0.21 -2.52 12.88
CA ASP A 223 -1.50 -2.72 13.55
C ASP A 223 -2.39 -1.51 13.33
N ARG A 224 -3.40 -1.68 12.47
CA ARG A 224 -4.45 -0.69 12.27
C ARG A 224 -5.77 -1.25 12.76
N PRO A 225 -6.50 -0.50 13.59
CA PRO A 225 -7.84 -0.88 14.01
C PRO A 225 -8.77 -0.97 12.82
N GLY A 226 -9.69 -1.92 12.90
CA GLY A 226 -10.74 -2.09 11.91
C GLY A 226 -10.26 -2.79 10.64
N THR A 227 -10.94 -2.50 9.54
CA THR A 227 -10.98 -3.37 8.35
C THR A 227 -10.39 -2.69 7.12
N TRP A 228 -9.59 -1.64 7.37
CA TRP A 228 -8.95 -0.80 6.37
C TRP A 228 -7.72 -1.49 5.77
N THR A 229 -7.74 -1.69 4.46
CA THR A 229 -6.66 -2.38 3.76
C THR A 229 -5.98 -1.41 2.77
N ASP A 230 -4.67 -1.25 2.91
CA ASP A 230 -3.84 -0.50 1.96
C ASP A 230 -3.70 -1.30 0.66
N GLY A 231 -3.52 -0.62 -0.47
CA GLY A 231 -3.03 -1.31 -1.66
C GLY A 231 -1.56 -1.65 -1.52
N ILE A 232 -0.71 -0.62 -1.46
CA ILE A 232 0.74 -0.76 -1.34
C ILE A 232 1.20 -0.05 -0.06
N SER A 233 1.94 -0.75 0.79
CA SER A 233 2.63 -0.19 1.96
C SER A 233 4.13 -0.39 1.82
N VAL A 234 4.91 0.69 1.68
CA VAL A 234 6.37 0.63 1.49
C VAL A 234 7.07 1.31 2.66
N ALA A 235 7.97 0.57 3.30
CA ALA A 235 8.93 1.08 4.28
C ALA A 235 10.39 0.89 3.82
N CYS A 236 10.63 0.00 2.85
CA CYS A 236 11.93 -0.21 2.22
C CYS A 236 12.43 1.03 1.47
N ALA A 237 13.65 1.50 1.75
CA ALA A 237 14.19 2.73 1.17
C ALA A 237 14.65 2.55 -0.30
N HIS A 238 14.77 3.65 -1.05
CA HIS A 238 15.11 3.68 -2.49
C HIS A 238 14.23 2.77 -3.37
N SER A 239 13.03 2.43 -2.90
CA SER A 239 12.11 1.58 -3.65
C SER A 239 11.44 2.36 -4.78
N THR A 240 11.04 1.64 -5.83
CA THR A 240 10.25 2.18 -6.94
C THR A 240 8.83 1.63 -6.87
N VAL A 241 7.85 2.53 -6.90
CA VAL A 241 6.42 2.19 -7.01
C VAL A 241 5.88 2.92 -8.24
N ALA A 242 5.77 2.21 -9.37
CA ALA A 242 5.43 2.84 -10.63
C ALA A 242 4.38 2.09 -11.45
N ASP A 243 3.59 2.84 -12.22
CA ASP A 243 2.66 2.28 -13.21
C ASP A 243 1.65 1.26 -12.64
N ASN A 244 1.39 1.30 -11.34
CA ASN A 244 0.40 0.43 -10.70
C ASN A 244 -1.01 1.02 -10.82
N THR A 245 -2.01 0.16 -10.94
CA THR A 245 -3.42 0.52 -10.82
C THR A 245 -3.99 -0.01 -9.51
N LEU A 246 -4.42 0.89 -8.65
CA LEU A 246 -5.04 0.59 -7.37
C LEU A 246 -6.51 0.99 -7.42
N ARG A 247 -7.42 0.04 -7.22
CA ARG A 247 -8.87 0.29 -7.34
C ARG A 247 -9.64 -0.26 -6.14
N ASP A 248 -10.42 0.60 -5.50
CA ASP A 248 -11.32 0.21 -4.41
C ASP A 248 -10.61 -0.48 -3.23
N VAL A 249 -9.39 -0.05 -2.91
CA VAL A 249 -8.79 -0.35 -1.60
C VAL A 249 -9.35 0.62 -0.55
N SER A 250 -9.70 0.14 0.64
CA SER A 250 -10.40 1.00 1.62
C SER A 250 -9.47 1.87 2.47
N GLY A 251 -8.22 1.43 2.69
CA GLY A 251 -7.22 2.14 3.46
C GLY A 251 -6.55 3.25 2.65
N VAL A 252 -5.23 3.14 2.51
CA VAL A 252 -4.41 4.00 1.67
C VAL A 252 -4.18 3.31 0.32
N GLY A 253 -4.28 4.02 -0.80
CA GLY A 253 -3.76 3.53 -2.07
C GLY A 253 -2.28 3.14 -1.93
N ILE A 254 -1.42 4.14 -1.74
CA ILE A 254 0.03 3.94 -1.53
C ILE A 254 0.47 4.61 -0.22
N ALA A 255 0.88 3.83 0.77
CA ALA A 255 1.43 4.30 2.04
C ALA A 255 2.97 4.21 2.03
N LEU A 256 3.63 5.34 2.26
CA LEU A 256 5.09 5.47 2.35
C LEU A 256 5.46 5.72 3.81
N ARG A 257 6.02 4.70 4.45
CA ARG A 257 6.29 4.65 5.90
C ARG A 257 7.78 4.76 6.15
N GLY A 258 8.29 5.98 6.13
CA GLY A 258 9.74 6.25 6.27
C GLY A 258 10.60 5.70 5.12
N ALA A 259 10.00 5.41 3.97
CA ALA A 259 10.68 4.89 2.76
C ALA A 259 11.56 5.96 2.07
N GLN A 260 12.65 6.36 2.73
CA GLN A 260 13.55 7.40 2.24
C GLN A 260 14.02 7.10 0.81
N GLY A 261 14.05 8.12 -0.04
CA GLY A 261 14.53 8.01 -1.41
C GLY A 261 13.61 7.27 -2.37
N ALA A 262 12.44 6.80 -1.91
CA ALA A 262 11.49 6.09 -2.75
C ALA A 262 10.94 7.00 -3.87
N GLN A 263 10.72 6.39 -5.03
CA GLN A 263 10.16 7.01 -6.22
C GLN A 263 8.76 6.45 -6.48
N VAL A 264 7.74 7.31 -6.43
CA VAL A 264 6.33 6.93 -6.62
C VAL A 264 5.76 7.71 -7.79
N TYR A 265 5.58 7.06 -8.93
CA TYR A 265 5.17 7.77 -10.14
C TYR A 265 4.27 7.00 -11.08
N GLN A 266 3.46 7.74 -11.87
CA GLN A 266 2.58 7.19 -12.90
C GLN A 266 1.57 6.12 -12.40
N ASN A 267 1.34 6.05 -11.09
CA ASN A 267 0.32 5.16 -10.53
C ASN A 267 -1.08 5.76 -10.73
N THR A 268 -2.08 4.89 -10.87
CA THR A 268 -3.49 5.26 -10.92
C THR A 268 -4.20 4.71 -9.70
N VAL A 269 -4.69 5.59 -8.82
CA VAL A 269 -5.48 5.24 -7.63
C VAL A 269 -6.93 5.65 -7.85
N VAL A 270 -7.87 4.73 -7.70
CA VAL A 270 -9.30 4.94 -8.00
C VAL A 270 -10.18 4.47 -6.84
N ALA A 271 -11.09 5.34 -6.40
CA ALA A 271 -12.20 4.99 -5.52
C ALA A 271 -13.51 5.09 -6.32
N ARG A 272 -14.11 3.94 -6.63
CA ARG A 272 -15.33 3.81 -7.42
C ARG A 272 -16.46 3.23 -6.57
N ASP A 273 -16.26 2.02 -6.08
CA ASP A 273 -17.29 1.25 -5.38
C ASP A 273 -17.10 1.31 -3.86
N ARG A 274 -15.96 1.86 -3.41
CA ARG A 274 -15.56 1.86 -2.01
C ARG A 274 -14.89 3.17 -1.61
N ASP A 275 -15.26 3.68 -0.44
CA ASP A 275 -14.57 4.81 0.17
C ASP A 275 -13.13 4.45 0.53
N MET A 276 -12.22 5.39 0.31
CA MET A 276 -10.80 5.28 0.60
C MET A 276 -10.40 6.31 1.66
N LEU A 277 -9.56 5.92 2.63
CA LEU A 277 -9.00 6.85 3.60
C LEU A 277 -8.08 7.87 2.90
N VAL A 278 -7.07 7.38 2.19
CA VAL A 278 -6.08 8.26 1.54
C VAL A 278 -5.66 7.71 0.17
N GLY A 279 -5.49 8.56 -0.83
CA GLY A 279 -4.90 8.14 -2.12
C GLY A 279 -3.42 7.75 -1.97
N ILE A 280 -2.58 8.71 -1.58
CA ILE A 280 -1.15 8.50 -1.28
C ILE A 280 -0.80 9.16 0.06
N ALA A 281 -0.19 8.41 0.98
CA ALA A 281 0.20 8.93 2.29
C ALA A 281 1.71 8.84 2.50
N LEU A 282 2.32 9.95 2.94
CA LEU A 282 3.69 9.97 3.45
C LEU A 282 3.63 10.10 4.97
N VAL A 283 4.09 9.09 5.68
CA VAL A 283 4.13 9.08 7.14
C VAL A 283 5.54 8.79 7.63
N ALA A 284 5.88 9.33 8.79
CA ALA A 284 7.12 8.98 9.47
C ALA A 284 7.12 7.47 9.81
N ASN A 285 8.32 6.91 9.97
CA ASN A 285 8.50 5.62 10.61
C ASN A 285 9.56 5.82 11.72
N PRO A 286 9.16 5.85 13.01
CA PRO A 286 10.07 6.12 14.10
C PRO A 286 11.05 4.97 14.38
N LYS A 287 10.81 3.78 13.79
CA LYS A 287 11.82 2.71 13.77
C LYS A 287 13.00 3.10 12.89
N VAL A 288 12.74 3.86 11.83
CA VAL A 288 13.75 4.27 10.85
C VAL A 288 14.64 5.37 11.42
N LYS A 289 15.89 5.02 11.71
CA LYS A 289 16.90 5.98 12.17
C LYS A 289 17.70 6.49 10.97
N HIS A 290 17.34 7.68 10.50
CA HIS A 290 18.08 8.32 9.42
C HIS A 290 19.49 8.72 9.89
N LYS A 291 20.51 8.22 9.17
CA LYS A 291 21.90 8.62 9.38
C LYS A 291 22.12 9.98 8.70
N GLY A 292 22.75 10.92 9.39
CA GLY A 292 23.13 12.19 8.80
C GLY A 292 24.04 11.97 7.58
N GLY A 293 23.67 12.56 6.43
CA GLY A 293 24.44 12.48 5.18
C GLY A 293 23.76 11.71 4.03
N GLU A 294 22.72 10.91 4.30
CA GLU A 294 21.91 10.32 3.22
C GLU A 294 21.04 11.42 2.59
N SER A 295 21.38 11.79 1.34
CA SER A 295 20.72 12.86 0.59
C SER A 295 19.53 12.29 -0.19
N GLY A 296 18.37 12.95 -0.11
CA GLY A 296 17.17 12.65 -0.90
C GLY A 296 16.02 12.12 -0.04
N GLY A 297 14.86 12.78 -0.12
CA GLY A 297 13.61 12.26 0.43
C GLY A 297 12.78 11.54 -0.61
N VAL A 298 11.48 11.49 -0.39
CA VAL A 298 10.54 10.77 -1.26
C VAL A 298 10.12 11.66 -2.43
N VAL A 299 9.99 11.07 -3.62
CA VAL A 299 9.42 11.75 -4.79
C VAL A 299 8.09 11.10 -5.15
N VAL A 300 7.00 11.88 -5.10
CA VAL A 300 5.66 11.50 -5.53
C VAL A 300 5.27 12.36 -6.73
N ARG A 301 5.30 11.79 -7.93
CA ARG A 301 5.07 12.56 -9.16
C ARG A 301 4.18 11.90 -10.19
N GLU A 302 3.45 12.70 -10.95
CA GLU A 302 2.71 12.21 -12.14
C GLU A 302 1.71 11.10 -11.83
N ASN A 303 1.27 10.95 -10.58
CA ASN A 303 0.24 9.98 -10.21
C ASN A 303 -1.15 10.55 -10.52
N ARG A 304 -2.09 9.68 -10.87
CA ARG A 304 -3.51 9.99 -11.04
C ARG A 304 -4.30 9.45 -9.86
N ILE A 305 -5.00 10.32 -9.14
CA ILE A 305 -5.88 9.93 -8.04
C ILE A 305 -7.30 10.34 -8.42
N HIS A 306 -8.21 9.38 -8.46
CA HIS A 306 -9.54 9.56 -9.04
C HIS A 306 -10.65 9.08 -8.11
N ALA A 307 -11.42 10.01 -7.56
CA ALA A 307 -12.67 9.73 -6.86
C ALA A 307 -13.80 9.58 -7.90
N ALA A 308 -13.95 8.38 -8.46
CA ALA A 308 -14.88 8.12 -9.56
C ALA A 308 -16.33 8.28 -9.10
N SER A 309 -16.74 7.51 -8.10
CA SER A 309 -18.10 7.52 -7.54
C SER A 309 -18.13 7.35 -6.02
N ALA A 310 -17.01 7.04 -5.39
CA ALA A 310 -16.86 6.95 -3.93
C ALA A 310 -15.99 8.08 -3.38
N MET A 311 -15.98 8.22 -2.06
CA MET A 311 -15.20 9.25 -1.38
C MET A 311 -13.73 8.85 -1.26
N ILE A 312 -12.82 9.78 -1.52
CA ILE A 312 -11.43 9.71 -1.05
C ILE A 312 -11.27 10.78 0.03
N ARG A 313 -11.08 10.41 1.30
CA ARG A 313 -11.05 11.43 2.37
C ARG A 313 -9.91 12.41 2.18
N ILE A 314 -8.72 11.92 1.85
CA ILE A 314 -7.56 12.75 1.51
C ILE A 314 -6.89 12.23 0.23
N GLY A 315 -6.66 13.07 -0.77
CA GLY A 315 -5.97 12.67 -1.99
C GLY A 315 -4.51 12.32 -1.74
N ILE A 316 -3.71 13.32 -1.32
CA ILE A 316 -2.32 13.13 -0.87
C ILE A 316 -2.16 13.73 0.52
N SER A 317 -1.58 12.97 1.45
CA SER A 317 -1.31 13.44 2.81
C SER A 317 0.16 13.34 3.20
N THR A 318 0.63 14.24 4.06
CA THR A 318 1.90 14.09 4.78
C THR A 318 1.70 14.18 6.29
N GLY A 319 2.57 13.51 7.04
CA GLY A 319 2.68 13.67 8.50
C GLY A 319 1.57 12.99 9.29
N SER A 320 1.44 13.34 10.57
CA SER A 320 0.47 12.75 11.49
C SER A 320 -0.90 13.41 11.43
N GLY A 321 -1.04 14.66 10.96
CA GLY A 321 -2.28 15.42 11.02
C GLY A 321 -3.47 14.79 10.27
N ALA A 322 -3.20 13.93 9.29
CA ALA A 322 -4.24 13.10 8.67
C ALA A 322 -4.76 12.00 9.63
N TRP A 323 -3.86 11.40 10.40
CA TRP A 323 -4.04 10.16 11.16
C TRP A 323 -4.28 10.38 12.66
N SER A 324 -3.91 11.54 13.17
CA SER A 324 -3.83 11.86 14.59
C SER A 324 -3.77 13.38 14.78
N THR A 325 -3.67 13.83 16.02
CA THR A 325 -3.18 15.15 16.39
C THR A 325 -1.66 15.13 16.65
N ASP A 326 -0.97 16.23 16.36
CA ASP A 326 0.46 16.44 16.67
C ASP A 326 0.70 16.70 18.17
N GLU A 327 -0.38 16.88 18.94
CA GLU A 327 -0.35 16.91 20.40
C GLU A 327 -0.01 15.54 21.02
N LEU A 328 -0.09 14.44 20.25
CA LEU A 328 0.31 13.12 20.74
C LEU A 328 1.84 12.98 20.79
N ALA A 329 2.33 12.40 21.88
CA ALA A 329 3.75 12.11 22.07
C ALA A 329 4.29 11.17 20.98
N GLY A 330 5.48 11.49 20.46
CA GLY A 330 6.19 10.65 19.49
C GLY A 330 6.87 11.46 18.40
N ASN A 331 7.82 10.84 17.69
CA ASN A 331 8.44 11.46 16.52
C ASN A 331 7.60 11.15 15.28
N HIS A 332 6.73 12.10 14.92
CA HIS A 332 5.85 12.03 13.76
C HIS A 332 6.36 12.87 12.57
N GLN A 333 7.53 13.51 12.72
CA GLN A 333 8.08 14.36 11.70
C GLN A 333 8.69 13.55 10.56
N ILE A 334 8.39 13.94 9.32
CA ILE A 334 9.09 13.42 8.14
C ILE A 334 10.51 14.03 8.16
N PRO A 335 11.56 13.20 8.29
CA PRO A 335 12.91 13.68 8.57
C PRO A 335 13.71 14.03 7.31
N PHE A 336 13.11 13.94 6.12
CA PHE A 336 13.73 14.20 4.83
C PHE A 336 12.88 15.12 3.96
N GLY A 337 13.51 15.89 3.08
CA GLY A 337 12.83 16.77 2.12
C GLY A 337 12.22 15.97 0.98
N SER A 338 10.90 16.09 0.78
CA SER A 338 10.15 15.32 -0.22
C SER A 338 9.64 16.21 -1.36
N GLU A 339 9.43 15.62 -2.53
CA GLU A 339 8.82 16.27 -3.69
C GLU A 339 7.45 15.65 -3.98
N ILE A 340 6.41 16.47 -4.07
CA ILE A 340 5.05 16.07 -4.44
C ILE A 340 4.66 16.93 -5.64
N VAL A 341 4.88 16.43 -6.84
CA VAL A 341 4.84 17.29 -8.05
C VAL A 341 4.05 16.69 -9.20
N ARG A 342 3.31 17.52 -9.94
CA ARG A 342 2.64 17.11 -11.19
C ARG A 342 1.65 15.94 -11.04
N ASN A 343 1.11 15.72 -9.83
CA ASN A 343 0.04 14.76 -9.62
C ASN A 343 -1.31 15.34 -10.07
N ARG A 344 -2.23 14.48 -10.50
CA ARG A 344 -3.57 14.87 -10.95
C ARG A 344 -4.63 14.24 -10.07
N LEU A 345 -5.41 15.09 -9.41
CA LEU A 345 -6.53 14.69 -8.58
C LEU A 345 -7.82 15.09 -9.28
N SER A 346 -8.70 14.13 -9.51
CA SER A 346 -9.93 14.35 -10.28
C SER A 346 -11.09 13.58 -9.68
N SER A 347 -12.31 14.04 -9.90
CA SER A 347 -13.50 13.26 -9.56
C SER A 347 -14.48 13.24 -10.72
N TYR A 348 -15.41 12.29 -10.68
CA TYR A 348 -16.63 12.33 -11.49
C TYR A 348 -17.82 12.63 -10.58
N THR A 349 -18.59 11.61 -10.19
CA THR A 349 -19.66 11.77 -9.19
C THR A 349 -19.17 11.58 -7.75
N GLY A 350 -17.96 11.04 -7.57
CA GLY A 350 -17.27 10.98 -6.28
C GLY A 350 -16.71 12.34 -5.86
N TYR A 351 -16.06 12.39 -4.71
CA TYR A 351 -15.52 13.62 -4.13
C TYR A 351 -14.35 13.35 -3.18
N PHE A 352 -13.58 14.41 -2.92
CA PHE A 352 -12.55 14.42 -1.90
C PHE A 352 -13.01 15.20 -0.67
N GLY A 353 -12.61 14.77 0.53
CA GLY A 353 -12.62 15.66 1.68
C GLY A 353 -11.54 16.74 1.53
N TYR A 354 -10.32 16.30 1.22
CA TYR A 354 -9.17 17.17 0.98
C TYR A 354 -8.39 16.63 -0.21
N ALA A 355 -7.97 17.47 -1.15
CA ALA A 355 -7.15 16.99 -2.26
C ALA A 355 -5.70 16.80 -1.79
N LEU A 356 -5.11 17.81 -1.18
CA LEU A 356 -3.80 17.73 -0.51
C LEU A 356 -3.92 18.26 0.93
N ALA A 357 -3.45 17.49 1.90
CA ALA A 357 -3.37 17.89 3.30
C ALA A 357 -1.98 17.62 3.87
N LEU A 358 -1.26 18.69 4.24
CA LEU A 358 0.15 18.61 4.61
C LEU A 358 0.37 18.93 6.09
N SER A 359 0.98 18.01 6.81
CA SER A 359 1.61 18.25 8.12
C SER A 359 3.01 17.62 8.16
N ASP A 360 3.84 18.10 9.09
CA ASP A 360 5.08 17.49 9.56
C ASP A 360 6.14 17.21 8.48
N ALA A 361 6.09 18.00 7.41
CA ALA A 361 6.98 17.91 6.27
C ALA A 361 7.87 19.15 6.18
N ARG A 362 9.19 18.98 6.35
CA ARG A 362 10.17 20.06 6.20
C ARG A 362 11.01 19.87 4.95
N GLY A 363 11.36 20.98 4.31
CA GLY A 363 12.06 20.97 3.03
C GLY A 363 11.21 20.38 1.89
N VAL A 364 9.88 20.40 2.03
CA VAL A 364 8.98 19.79 1.04
C VAL A 364 8.82 20.71 -0.18
N GLN A 365 8.78 20.14 -1.37
CA GLN A 365 8.40 20.84 -2.59
C GLN A 365 7.07 20.29 -3.08
N VAL A 366 6.05 21.13 -3.16
CA VAL A 366 4.72 20.76 -3.64
C VAL A 366 4.34 21.69 -4.78
N GLN A 367 4.50 21.23 -6.02
CA GLN A 367 4.38 22.09 -7.20
C GLN A 367 3.61 21.42 -8.33
N ASP A 368 2.90 22.21 -9.14
CA ASP A 368 2.23 21.77 -10.36
C ASP A 368 1.24 20.60 -10.19
N ASN A 369 0.73 20.35 -8.99
CA ASN A 369 -0.35 19.40 -8.79
C ASN A 369 -1.68 20.02 -9.22
N ALA A 370 -2.43 19.30 -10.04
CA ALA A 370 -3.71 19.75 -10.57
C ALA A 370 -4.86 19.10 -9.80
N VAL A 371 -5.77 19.92 -9.28
CA VAL A 371 -7.01 19.49 -8.63
C VAL A 371 -8.18 19.90 -9.51
N SER A 372 -8.85 18.92 -10.10
CA SER A 372 -10.07 19.06 -10.89
C SER A 372 -11.13 18.10 -10.34
N ALA A 373 -11.48 18.29 -9.08
CA ALA A 373 -12.34 17.39 -8.33
C ALA A 373 -13.33 18.17 -7.46
N SER A 374 -14.47 17.55 -7.18
CA SER A 374 -15.44 17.97 -6.19
C SER A 374 -14.84 17.81 -4.79
N ILE A 375 -14.93 18.87 -3.99
CA ILE A 375 -14.50 18.88 -2.58
C ILE A 375 -15.75 18.95 -1.70
N TRP A 376 -15.96 17.91 -0.90
CA TRP A 376 -17.20 17.74 -0.14
C TRP A 376 -17.02 16.76 1.04
N GLY A 377 -17.93 16.82 2.00
CA GLY A 377 -17.94 16.00 3.20
C GLY A 377 -18.55 16.73 4.38
N VAL A 378 -18.83 16.00 5.45
CA VAL A 378 -19.32 16.54 6.72
C VAL A 378 -18.46 16.08 7.88
N GLU A 379 -18.51 16.86 8.95
CA GLU A 379 -17.95 16.48 10.24
C GLU A 379 -18.60 15.20 10.73
N THR A 380 -17.78 14.29 11.26
CA THR A 380 -18.25 13.11 11.96
C THR A 380 -18.02 13.27 13.45
N THR A 381 -18.74 12.50 14.25
CA THR A 381 -18.52 12.43 15.70
C THR A 381 -17.20 11.75 16.08
N ALA A 382 -16.41 11.29 15.09
CA ALA A 382 -15.04 10.84 15.30
C ALA A 382 -14.04 12.00 15.32
N CYS A 383 -14.40 13.21 14.88
CA CYS A 383 -13.48 14.35 14.93
C CYS A 383 -13.08 14.67 16.37
N TYR A 384 -11.88 15.24 16.53
CA TYR A 384 -11.47 15.81 17.81
C TYR A 384 -12.17 17.16 18.02
N ASP A 385 -12.45 17.50 19.29
CA ASP A 385 -12.89 18.85 19.64
C ASP A 385 -11.75 19.88 19.48
N ARG A 386 -10.49 19.41 19.61
CA ARG A 386 -9.27 20.20 19.46
C ARG A 386 -8.16 19.37 18.79
N PRO A 387 -7.53 19.88 17.72
CA PRO A 387 -7.89 21.10 16.97
C PRO A 387 -9.29 21.00 16.37
N ALA A 388 -9.95 22.15 16.19
CA ALA A 388 -11.30 22.20 15.67
C ALA A 388 -11.40 21.62 14.26
N TYR A 389 -12.54 21.01 13.95
CA TYR A 389 -12.85 20.50 12.62
C TYR A 389 -12.66 21.56 11.54
N ILE A 390 -12.02 21.16 10.44
CA ILE A 390 -11.87 21.97 9.25
C ILE A 390 -12.84 21.42 8.20
N PRO A 391 -13.70 22.26 7.59
CA PRO A 391 -14.52 21.81 6.47
C PRO A 391 -13.66 21.31 5.29
N PRO A 392 -14.21 20.44 4.42
CA PRO A 392 -13.54 19.93 3.24
C PRO A 392 -12.88 21.07 2.45
N THR A 393 -11.57 20.96 2.25
CA THR A 393 -10.74 22.03 1.67
C THR A 393 -9.78 21.42 0.64
N PRO A 394 -9.71 21.94 -0.59
CA PRO A 394 -8.88 21.33 -1.63
C PRO A 394 -7.40 21.23 -1.21
N LEU A 395 -6.78 22.34 -0.79
CA LEU A 395 -5.37 22.41 -0.43
C LEU A 395 -5.25 22.96 0.99
N LEU A 396 -4.73 22.14 1.91
CA LEU A 396 -4.64 22.44 3.33
C LEU A 396 -3.22 22.19 3.84
N ARG A 397 -2.67 23.11 4.63
CA ARG A 397 -1.37 22.92 5.30
C ARG A 397 -1.42 23.37 6.76
N ASP A 398 -0.69 22.66 7.60
CA ASP A 398 -0.37 23.13 8.94
C ASP A 398 0.91 23.99 8.90
N PRO A 399 0.81 25.32 9.04
CA PRO A 399 1.97 26.21 8.94
C PRO A 399 2.97 26.05 10.08
N ARG A 400 2.62 25.33 11.16
CA ARG A 400 3.50 25.12 12.32
C ARG A 400 4.57 24.07 12.02
N SER A 401 4.25 23.07 11.20
CA SER A 401 5.14 21.93 10.93
C SER A 401 5.49 21.74 9.45
N VAL A 402 4.79 22.41 8.53
CA VAL A 402 5.11 22.41 7.09
C VAL A 402 6.03 23.56 6.72
N ILE A 403 7.24 23.24 6.26
CA ILE A 403 8.23 24.20 5.76
C ILE A 403 8.68 23.75 4.38
N GLY A 404 8.57 24.61 3.37
CA GLY A 404 8.91 24.23 2.02
C GLY A 404 8.45 25.22 0.95
N SER A 405 8.58 24.81 -0.31
CA SER A 405 8.05 25.54 -1.47
C SER A 405 6.74 24.91 -1.89
N LEU A 406 5.63 25.65 -1.77
CA LEU A 406 4.29 25.16 -2.08
C LEU A 406 3.70 25.95 -3.24
N GLN A 407 2.92 25.28 -4.09
CA GLN A 407 2.05 25.92 -5.08
C GLN A 407 1.01 26.83 -4.37
N PRO A 408 0.42 27.79 -5.08
CA PRO A 408 -0.57 28.69 -4.49
C PRO A 408 -1.82 27.99 -3.95
N SER A 409 -2.63 28.75 -3.22
CA SER A 409 -3.99 28.37 -2.75
C SER A 409 -4.06 27.37 -1.61
N PHE A 410 -2.94 27.04 -0.95
CA PHE A 410 -3.00 26.37 0.34
C PHE A 410 -3.65 27.27 1.39
N LEU A 411 -4.61 26.71 2.11
CA LEU A 411 -5.17 27.32 3.31
C LEU A 411 -4.29 26.98 4.52
N ASP A 412 -3.92 28.00 5.28
CA ASP A 412 -3.14 27.87 6.51
C ASP A 412 -4.06 27.63 7.70
N LYS A 413 -4.10 26.39 8.18
CA LYS A 413 -4.83 26.02 9.39
C LYS A 413 -4.12 24.89 10.10
N HIS A 414 -4.11 24.96 11.42
CA HIS A 414 -3.78 23.81 12.24
C HIS A 414 -4.94 22.80 12.22
N PHE A 415 -4.62 21.53 12.00
CA PHE A 415 -5.57 20.43 12.02
C PHE A 415 -4.99 19.17 12.65
N GLY A 416 -5.89 18.23 12.96
CA GLY A 416 -5.58 16.90 13.48
C GLY A 416 -6.72 15.96 13.14
N PHE A 417 -6.37 14.72 12.82
CA PHE A 417 -7.26 13.63 12.41
C PHE A 417 -8.27 14.02 11.31
N LEU A 418 -7.78 14.50 10.17
CA LEU A 418 -8.63 14.87 9.02
C LEU A 418 -9.44 13.69 8.43
N LEU A 419 -9.06 12.45 8.71
CA LEU A 419 -9.83 11.26 8.34
C LEU A 419 -11.21 11.19 8.99
N CYS A 420 -11.50 12.04 9.98
CA CYS A 420 -12.82 12.16 10.58
C CYS A 420 -13.90 12.76 9.66
N VAL A 421 -13.62 13.03 8.39
CA VAL A 421 -14.64 13.49 7.43
C VAL A 421 -15.44 12.31 6.87
N GLY A 422 -16.75 12.47 6.78
CA GLY A 422 -17.69 11.48 6.26
C GLY A 422 -18.49 11.97 5.05
N PRO A 423 -19.19 11.06 4.37
CA PRO A 423 -20.16 11.43 3.35
C PRO A 423 -21.33 12.20 3.99
N ALA A 424 -21.78 13.29 3.36
CA ALA A 424 -22.82 14.18 3.91
C ALA A 424 -24.23 13.55 3.95
N THR A 425 -24.47 12.63 3.04
CA THR A 425 -25.61 11.73 3.06
C THR A 425 -25.10 10.37 3.46
N PRO A 426 -25.91 9.51 4.13
CA PRO A 426 -25.63 8.08 4.10
C PRO A 426 -25.44 7.75 2.62
N SER A 427 -24.23 7.38 2.25
CA SER A 427 -23.99 6.91 0.90
C SER A 427 -25.03 5.82 0.64
N THR A 428 -25.48 5.67 -0.61
CA THR A 428 -26.23 4.47 -0.98
C THR A 428 -25.30 3.25 -0.99
N SER A 429 -24.36 3.14 -0.04
CA SER A 429 -23.54 1.96 0.23
C SER A 429 -24.43 0.71 0.41
N PHE A 430 -25.70 0.87 0.81
CA PHE A 430 -26.71 -0.19 0.77
C PHE A 430 -26.95 -0.79 -0.63
N ALA A 431 -26.79 0.00 -1.71
CA ALA A 431 -26.99 -0.45 -3.09
C ALA A 431 -25.70 -1.00 -3.73
N TYR A 432 -24.53 -0.41 -3.45
CA TYR A 432 -23.27 -0.81 -4.09
C TYR A 432 -22.50 -1.91 -3.35
N SER A 433 -22.79 -2.17 -2.07
CA SER A 433 -22.25 -3.37 -1.37
C SER A 433 -22.71 -4.69 -2.02
N ARG A 434 -23.79 -4.66 -2.85
CA ARG A 434 -24.22 -5.81 -3.68
C ARG A 434 -23.62 -5.83 -5.09
N HIS A 435 -22.86 -4.81 -5.47
CA HIS A 435 -22.10 -4.78 -6.73
C HIS A 435 -20.62 -5.07 -6.53
N GLN A 436 -20.21 -5.39 -5.29
CA GLN A 436 -19.06 -6.24 -5.12
C GLN A 436 -19.34 -7.58 -5.78
N ILE A 437 -18.34 -8.02 -6.52
CA ILE A 437 -18.29 -9.22 -7.32
C ILE A 437 -18.94 -8.98 -8.71
N ASN A 438 -18.14 -9.16 -9.76
CA ASN A 438 -18.61 -9.68 -11.05
C ASN A 438 -19.09 -11.12 -10.83
N ASP A 439 -20.08 -11.24 -9.95
CA ASP A 439 -20.57 -12.42 -9.29
C ASP A 439 -21.27 -13.32 -10.29
N ALA A 440 -21.79 -12.72 -11.36
CA ALA A 440 -22.23 -13.45 -12.52
C ALA A 440 -21.05 -14.10 -13.27
N GLN A 441 -19.94 -13.42 -13.52
CA GLN A 441 -18.83 -13.99 -14.29
C GLN A 441 -17.98 -14.98 -13.48
N ALA A 442 -17.65 -14.67 -12.22
CA ALA A 442 -16.93 -15.57 -11.34
C ALA A 442 -17.76 -16.82 -11.00
N ARG A 443 -19.06 -16.66 -10.67
CA ARG A 443 -19.94 -17.83 -10.46
C ARG A 443 -20.28 -18.55 -11.76
N ASN A 444 -20.39 -17.89 -12.90
CA ASN A 444 -20.58 -18.59 -14.18
C ASN A 444 -19.31 -19.32 -14.61
N PHE A 445 -18.12 -18.80 -14.30
CA PHE A 445 -16.85 -19.48 -14.49
C PHE A 445 -16.74 -20.71 -13.57
N HIS A 446 -16.96 -20.54 -12.27
CA HIS A 446 -16.98 -21.64 -11.30
C HIS A 446 -18.06 -22.69 -11.61
N LYS A 447 -19.29 -22.28 -11.98
CA LYS A 447 -20.37 -23.19 -12.40
C LYS A 447 -20.07 -23.89 -13.73
N ALA A 448 -19.43 -23.21 -14.69
CA ALA A 448 -19.04 -23.83 -15.95
C ALA A 448 -17.95 -24.89 -15.76
N ILE A 449 -17.10 -24.74 -14.74
CA ILE A 449 -16.05 -25.69 -14.39
C ILE A 449 -16.63 -26.88 -13.59
N THR A 450 -17.49 -26.64 -12.60
CA THR A 450 -18.13 -27.71 -11.82
C THR A 450 -19.17 -28.50 -12.60
N ALA A 451 -19.88 -27.88 -13.55
CA ALA A 451 -20.85 -28.58 -14.40
C ALA A 451 -20.18 -29.49 -15.47
N ARG A 452 -18.91 -29.24 -15.82
CA ARG A 452 -18.14 -30.05 -16.78
C ARG A 452 -17.35 -31.15 -16.08
N GLY A 453 -18.04 -31.95 -15.25
CA GLY A 453 -17.47 -33.08 -14.51
C GLY A 453 -16.34 -33.74 -15.29
N TRP A 454 -15.12 -33.54 -14.79
CA TRP A 454 -13.87 -33.80 -15.50
C TRP A 454 -13.77 -35.30 -15.82
N LYS A 455 -14.20 -35.67 -17.03
CA LYS A 455 -13.82 -36.93 -17.66
C LYS A 455 -12.78 -36.61 -18.71
N SER A 456 -11.58 -37.13 -18.48
CA SER A 456 -10.43 -37.09 -19.38
C SER A 456 -10.84 -37.55 -20.78
N GLY A 457 -10.72 -36.65 -21.75
CA GLY A 457 -11.00 -36.93 -23.15
C GLY A 457 -10.46 -35.83 -24.03
N ALA A 458 -9.31 -36.10 -24.66
CA ALA A 458 -8.71 -35.27 -25.68
C ALA A 458 -9.68 -35.03 -26.86
N GLY A 459 -9.78 -33.79 -27.35
CA GLY A 459 -10.48 -33.56 -28.62
C GLY A 459 -10.90 -32.12 -28.91
N GLU A 460 -10.20 -31.53 -29.88
CA GLU A 460 -10.65 -30.53 -30.85
C GLU A 460 -10.73 -29.03 -30.53
N ARG A 461 -10.17 -28.28 -31.48
CA ARG A 461 -9.91 -26.84 -31.51
C ARG A 461 -11.15 -26.10 -31.98
N GLY A 462 -11.62 -25.13 -31.21
CA GLY A 462 -12.60 -24.13 -31.64
C GLY A 462 -12.06 -22.72 -31.39
N ARG A 463 -11.71 -21.99 -32.46
CA ARG A 463 -11.31 -20.57 -32.40
C ARG A 463 -12.55 -19.71 -32.16
N GLY A 464 -12.64 -19.10 -30.98
CA GLY A 464 -13.56 -17.99 -30.68
C GLY A 464 -12.75 -16.75 -30.28
N ARG A 465 -12.94 -15.64 -31.01
CA ARG A 465 -12.35 -14.33 -30.67
C ARG A 465 -13.03 -13.76 -29.40
N PRO A 466 -12.30 -13.22 -28.41
CA PRO A 466 -12.90 -12.44 -27.33
C PRO A 466 -13.26 -11.03 -27.80
N ALA A 467 -14.29 -10.46 -27.18
CA ALA A 467 -14.81 -9.13 -27.44
C ALA A 467 -13.90 -8.02 -26.89
N ASP A 468 -13.66 -7.00 -27.71
CA ASP A 468 -12.92 -5.79 -27.35
C ASP A 468 -13.68 -4.94 -26.31
N ILE A 469 -12.96 -4.46 -25.29
CA ILE A 469 -13.41 -3.42 -24.36
C ILE A 469 -13.08 -2.04 -24.99
N PRO A 470 -14.04 -1.12 -25.18
CA PRO A 470 -13.75 0.13 -25.88
C PRO A 470 -12.98 1.14 -25.02
N VAL A 471 -11.77 1.50 -25.49
CA VAL A 471 -10.84 2.50 -24.93
C VAL A 471 -11.30 3.94 -25.21
N ARG A 472 -12.54 4.32 -24.85
CA ARG A 472 -13.08 5.66 -25.17
C ARG A 472 -13.49 6.57 -24.01
N GLU A 473 -13.20 6.20 -22.76
CA GLU A 473 -13.61 6.99 -21.58
C GLU A 473 -12.48 7.77 -20.88
N LEU A 474 -11.35 8.02 -21.55
CA LEU A 474 -10.19 8.74 -20.95
C LEU A 474 -9.97 10.18 -21.46
N HIS A 475 -10.87 10.75 -22.25
CA HIS A 475 -10.75 12.14 -22.71
C HIS A 475 -12.07 12.94 -22.57
N PRO A 476 -12.09 14.08 -21.85
CA PRO A 476 -13.21 15.00 -21.95
C PRO A 476 -13.15 15.73 -23.30
N ALA A 477 -14.22 15.61 -24.10
CA ALA A 477 -14.43 16.44 -25.28
C ALA A 477 -14.75 17.89 -24.88
N PRO A 478 -14.39 18.89 -25.71
CA PRO A 478 -14.57 20.30 -25.38
C PRO A 478 -16.05 20.70 -25.45
N VAL A 479 -16.51 21.39 -24.41
CA VAL A 479 -17.85 21.99 -24.39
C VAL A 479 -17.88 23.17 -25.36
N VAL A 480 -18.67 23.00 -26.43
CA VAL A 480 -19.04 24.07 -27.36
C VAL A 480 -20.11 24.93 -26.70
N GLY A 481 -19.86 26.24 -26.67
CA GLY A 481 -20.73 27.23 -26.04
C GLY A 481 -22.01 27.50 -26.84
N HIS A 482 -23.11 27.69 -26.11
CA HIS A 482 -24.27 28.42 -26.59
C HIS A 482 -24.45 29.66 -25.71
N GLY A 483 -24.40 30.82 -26.37
CA GLY A 483 -24.66 32.11 -25.75
C GLY A 483 -26.15 32.37 -25.55
N ALA A 484 -26.44 33.18 -24.54
CA ALA A 484 -27.62 34.01 -24.47
C ALA A 484 -27.25 35.36 -23.85
N ARG A 485 -27.77 36.41 -24.48
CA ARG A 485 -27.55 37.84 -24.25
C ARG A 485 -28.44 38.39 -23.13
N ARG A 486 -27.94 39.48 -22.52
CA ARG A 486 -28.62 40.66 -21.92
C ARG A 486 -29.47 40.36 -20.66
N ASP A 487 -29.44 41.18 -19.61
CA ASP A 487 -29.63 42.64 -19.57
C ASP A 487 -28.76 43.40 -18.55
N GLU A 488 -28.70 44.70 -18.82
CA GLU A 488 -28.00 45.78 -18.10
C GLU A 488 -28.75 46.28 -16.85
N GLY A 489 -28.00 46.95 -15.97
CA GLY A 489 -28.48 47.80 -14.87
C GLY A 489 -27.79 47.42 -13.56
N GLY A 490 -27.09 48.28 -12.83
CA GLY A 490 -26.93 49.72 -12.89
C GLY A 490 -26.60 50.19 -11.47
N ALA A 491 -25.41 50.79 -11.34
CA ALA A 491 -25.01 51.79 -10.35
C ALA A 491 -24.91 51.50 -8.83
N GLU A 492 -23.86 52.13 -8.31
CA GLU A 492 -23.70 52.78 -7.02
C GLU A 492 -22.85 52.15 -5.91
N ALA A 493 -22.06 53.07 -5.36
CA ALA A 493 -20.88 52.89 -4.55
C ALA A 493 -21.17 53.29 -3.11
N SER A 494 -20.53 52.63 -2.15
CA SER A 494 -20.25 53.24 -0.85
C SER A 494 -19.19 52.44 -0.07
N GLY A 495 -18.00 53.03 0.05
CA GLY A 495 -17.38 53.37 1.34
C GLY A 495 -16.87 52.26 2.29
N PRO A 496 -15.63 52.37 2.83
CA PRO A 496 -15.01 51.34 3.65
C PRO A 496 -15.40 51.44 5.13
N ALA A 497 -15.67 50.30 5.77
CA ALA A 497 -15.87 50.21 7.21
C ALA A 497 -14.57 49.83 7.94
N LYS A 498 -14.40 50.51 9.08
CA LYS A 498 -13.19 50.71 9.87
C LYS A 498 -12.64 49.44 10.54
N VAL A 499 -11.32 49.41 10.60
CA VAL A 499 -10.47 48.70 11.55
C VAL A 499 -10.86 49.06 12.99
N SER A 500 -11.10 48.06 13.84
CA SER A 500 -11.05 48.20 15.30
C SER A 500 -9.90 47.37 15.85
N THR A 501 -8.87 48.06 16.30
CA THR A 501 -7.81 47.55 17.16
C THR A 501 -8.34 47.31 18.56
N GLU A 502 -8.26 46.08 19.07
CA GLU A 502 -8.41 45.82 20.50
C GLU A 502 -7.11 45.23 21.07
N LYS A 503 -6.57 45.95 22.06
CA LYS A 503 -5.34 45.65 22.77
C LYS A 503 -5.64 44.67 23.92
N ARG A 504 -4.88 43.58 23.95
CA ARG A 504 -4.25 42.90 25.11
C ARG A 504 -5.03 42.83 26.44
N LYS A 505 -5.26 41.60 26.91
CA LYS A 505 -5.02 41.22 28.31
C LYS A 505 -4.10 40.02 28.36
N TRP A 506 -2.90 40.26 28.88
CA TRP A 506 -1.93 39.27 29.30
C TRP A 506 -2.31 38.78 30.70
N TYR A 507 -2.39 37.47 30.91
CA TYR A 507 -2.34 36.85 32.24
C TYR A 507 -0.97 36.17 32.43
N PRO A 508 -0.41 36.21 33.65
CA PRO A 508 0.98 35.84 33.91
C PRO A 508 1.18 34.32 33.86
N MET A 509 2.34 33.91 33.34
CA MET A 509 2.85 32.55 33.43
C MET A 509 3.09 32.17 34.90
N LEU A 510 2.53 31.03 35.32
CA LEU A 510 2.96 30.33 36.52
C LEU A 510 4.29 29.63 36.23
N GLU A 511 5.27 29.89 37.08
CA GLU A 511 6.59 29.24 37.07
C GLU A 511 6.46 27.73 37.32
N LEU A 512 6.96 26.92 36.38
CA LEU A 512 7.17 25.49 36.56
C LEU A 512 8.47 25.24 37.33
N LYS A 513 8.39 25.31 38.65
CA LYS A 513 9.30 24.60 39.56
C LYS A 513 8.43 23.64 40.34
N ASP A 514 8.31 22.39 39.89
CA ASP A 514 7.87 21.22 40.69
C ASP A 514 7.77 19.94 39.82
N PHE A 515 8.80 19.62 39.02
CA PHE A 515 8.85 18.35 38.26
C PHE A 515 10.24 17.68 38.25
N GLU A 516 11.05 17.94 39.27
CA GLU A 516 12.37 17.27 39.46
C GLU A 516 12.42 16.31 40.66
N LEU A 517 11.30 15.97 41.30
CA LEU A 517 11.33 15.03 42.44
C LEU A 517 10.89 13.59 42.13
N GLU A 518 10.28 13.30 40.98
CA GLU A 518 9.75 11.95 40.72
C GLU A 518 10.71 11.04 39.92
N LYS A 519 11.90 11.54 39.54
CA LYS A 519 12.93 10.77 38.82
C LYS A 519 14.04 10.20 39.71
N LYS A 520 13.98 10.38 41.03
CA LYS A 520 15.04 9.95 41.97
C LYS A 520 14.72 8.71 42.81
N GLU A 521 13.53 8.12 42.71
CA GLU A 521 13.19 6.91 43.49
C GLU A 521 13.29 5.59 42.69
N GLU A 522 13.34 5.61 41.36
CA GLU A 522 13.51 4.38 40.57
C GLU A 522 14.97 3.92 40.37
N ALA A 523 15.95 4.76 40.73
CA ALA A 523 17.38 4.45 40.57
C ALA A 523 18.02 3.77 41.81
N ARG A 524 17.24 3.39 42.81
CA ARG A 524 17.76 2.85 44.10
C ARG A 524 17.38 1.40 44.40
N GLY A 525 17.06 0.61 43.37
CA GLY A 525 16.55 -0.75 43.51
C GLY A 525 17.32 -1.84 42.76
N LYS A 526 18.60 -1.68 42.42
CA LYS A 526 19.42 -2.78 41.86
C LYS A 526 20.87 -2.70 42.29
N GLU A 527 21.17 -3.20 43.48
CA GLU A 527 22.51 -3.68 43.82
C GLU A 527 22.43 -4.71 44.97
N GLY A 528 22.98 -5.90 44.74
CA GLY A 528 23.43 -6.81 45.79
C GLY A 528 22.63 -8.10 46.00
N LYS A 529 23.07 -9.19 45.36
CA LYS A 529 23.83 -10.28 46.03
C LYS A 529 23.99 -11.50 45.11
N GLY A 530 25.24 -11.85 44.85
CA GLY A 530 25.65 -13.14 44.29
C GLY A 530 25.86 -14.22 45.35
N MET A 531 26.40 -15.36 44.88
CA MET A 531 26.70 -16.64 45.55
C MET A 531 25.50 -17.60 45.61
N LYS A 532 25.61 -18.91 45.33
CA LYS A 532 26.77 -19.81 45.30
C LYS A 532 26.39 -21.10 44.54
N LEU A 533 27.30 -21.56 43.68
CA LEU A 533 27.28 -22.90 43.07
C LEU A 533 27.71 -23.94 44.13
N ARG A 534 26.98 -25.07 44.29
CA ARG A 534 27.55 -26.31 44.83
C ARG A 534 26.79 -27.56 44.39
N ARG A 535 27.55 -28.48 43.77
CA ARG A 535 27.27 -29.90 43.49
C ARG A 535 26.93 -30.68 44.77
N MET A 536 26.04 -31.68 44.66
CA MET A 536 26.30 -33.13 44.88
C MET A 536 24.97 -33.89 44.62
N ARG A 537 24.87 -34.81 43.66
CA ARG A 537 25.29 -36.23 43.60
C ARG A 537 24.44 -37.19 44.46
N GLY A 538 23.84 -38.17 43.76
CA GLY A 538 23.45 -39.50 44.25
C GLY A 538 21.97 -39.64 44.62
N GLN A 539 21.29 -40.76 44.40
CA GLN A 539 21.52 -41.99 43.64
C GLN A 539 20.25 -42.85 43.87
N ARG A 540 19.84 -43.63 42.84
CA ARG A 540 19.01 -44.86 42.93
C ARG A 540 17.56 -44.73 43.41
N ALA A 541 16.63 -45.62 43.11
CA ALA A 541 16.39 -46.63 42.08
C ALA A 541 15.13 -47.38 42.57
N MET A 542 14.29 -47.83 41.63
CA MET A 542 13.21 -48.82 41.83
C MET A 542 12.01 -48.34 42.68
N GLY A 543 10.76 -48.67 42.38
CA GLY A 543 10.23 -49.59 41.40
C GLY A 543 8.69 -49.53 41.43
N ALA A 544 8.12 -50.17 40.42
CA ALA A 544 6.71 -50.46 40.17
C ALA A 544 5.81 -50.59 41.42
N THR A 545 4.52 -50.27 41.32
CA THR A 545 3.49 -51.15 40.74
C THR A 545 2.12 -50.48 40.85
N ALA A 546 1.33 -50.60 39.79
CA ALA A 546 -0.05 -50.17 39.70
C ALA A 546 -1.00 -51.04 40.55
N VAL A 547 -2.08 -50.46 41.08
CA VAL A 547 -3.34 -51.19 41.29
C VAL A 547 -4.50 -50.31 40.83
N ARG A 548 -5.30 -50.91 39.97
CA ARG A 548 -6.50 -50.40 39.29
C ARG A 548 -7.68 -51.24 39.79
N ALA A 549 -8.76 -50.61 40.24
CA ALA A 549 -10.12 -51.17 40.26
C ALA A 549 -11.09 -49.98 40.49
N LYS A 550 -11.84 -49.49 39.50
CA LYS A 550 -13.17 -49.97 39.03
C LYS A 550 -14.07 -50.38 40.21
N ALA A 551 -15.03 -49.56 40.64
CA ALA A 551 -16.31 -49.17 39.99
C ALA A 551 -17.47 -49.96 40.62
N LEU A 552 -18.52 -49.24 41.05
CA LEU A 552 -19.96 -49.58 41.09
C LEU A 552 -20.64 -48.50 41.98
N HIS A 553 -21.39 -47.59 41.36
CA HIS A 553 -22.86 -47.59 41.26
C HIS A 553 -23.59 -47.41 42.61
N GLY A 554 -24.45 -46.37 42.64
CA GLY A 554 -25.72 -46.42 43.36
C GLY A 554 -26.01 -45.28 44.33
N ARG A 555 -26.22 -44.07 43.84
CA ARG A 555 -27.51 -43.33 43.85
C ARG A 555 -27.31 -41.88 43.47
#